data_AF-A0A4R6UPG7-F1
#
_entry.id   AF-A0A4R6UPG7-F1
#
_cell.length_a   1.000
_cell.length_b   1.000
_cell.length_c   1.000
_cell.angle_alpha   90.00
_cell.angle_beta   90.00
_cell.angle_gamma   90.00
#
_symmetry.space_group_name_H-M   'P 1'
#
loop_
_entity.id
_entity.type
_entity.pdbx_description
1 polymer ?
#
loop_
_entity_poly.entity_id
_entity_poly.type
_entity_poly.pdbx_seq_one_letter_code
_entity_poly.pdbx_strand_id
1 'polypeptide(L)'
;MRGLAGAVVGAIAARGMYAALTSGWGPGSGSGPVGARWNRVNFRGERVTLLEGPALAAGACTGTVLSPGLPVNLRMATVLAGGGAAAFGAYDDLSGTAGSRGFRGHLGALARGEVTTGAAKILGIGATSAAAAVAVARAPVDVLVNSALIAGSANLLNLFDLRPGRATKVALLVGAPALAHPVAGPIAAPALGAAAALLPEDLGERAMLGDSGANALGAMLGVAAAASLPRSARLGLLAGVVALTAASEFVSFTRVIAETPPLRRLDELGRRSTPFPAGHRPLPADLLAAPSAE
;
A
#
# COMPACT_ATOMS: atom_id res chain seq x y z
N MET A 1 15.79 8.70 -19.50
CA MET A 1 15.83 10.02 -18.82
C MET A 1 14.46 10.47 -18.29
N ARG A 2 13.36 10.41 -19.06
CA ARG A 2 12.03 10.92 -18.61
C ARG A 2 11.52 10.27 -17.31
N GLY A 3 11.60 8.94 -17.20
CA GLY A 3 11.23 8.24 -15.96
C GLY A 3 12.08 8.62 -14.75
N LEU A 4 13.39 8.88 -14.94
CA LEU A 4 14.28 9.26 -13.85
C LEU A 4 13.87 10.59 -13.20
N ALA A 5 13.51 11.60 -14.01
CA ALA A 5 13.01 12.87 -13.49
C ALA A 5 11.73 12.68 -12.65
N GLY A 6 10.78 11.89 -13.15
CA GLY A 6 9.56 11.54 -12.41
C GLY A 6 9.85 10.83 -11.08
N ALA A 7 10.78 9.87 -11.06
CA ALA A 7 11.21 9.18 -9.85
C ALA A 7 11.85 10.13 -8.82
N VAL A 8 12.75 11.00 -9.25
CA VAL A 8 13.43 11.96 -8.37
C VAL A 8 12.44 12.96 -7.78
N VAL A 9 11.54 13.53 -8.59
CA VAL A 9 10.50 14.44 -8.09
C VAL A 9 9.56 13.71 -7.14
N GLY A 10 9.14 12.50 -7.48
CA GLY A 10 8.29 11.67 -6.62
C GLY A 10 8.94 11.38 -5.26
N ALA A 11 10.23 11.02 -5.27
CA ALA A 11 11.03 10.79 -4.06
C ALA A 11 11.14 12.04 -3.18
N ILE A 12 11.53 13.18 -3.77
CA ILE A 12 11.70 14.44 -3.02
C ILE A 12 10.36 14.89 -2.43
N ALA A 13 9.29 14.88 -3.23
CA ALA A 13 7.97 15.28 -2.80
C ALA A 13 7.42 14.35 -1.69
N ALA A 14 7.65 13.04 -1.80
CA ALA A 14 7.26 12.07 -0.79
C ALA A 14 8.01 12.30 0.54
N ARG A 15 9.33 12.53 0.51
CA ARG A 15 10.13 12.84 1.71
C ARG A 15 9.70 14.15 2.35
N GLY A 16 9.49 15.19 1.54
CA GLY A 16 9.01 16.49 2.01
C GLY A 16 7.64 16.40 2.66
N MET A 17 6.71 15.68 2.02
CA MET A 17 5.36 15.46 2.56
C MET A 17 5.40 14.63 3.84
N TYR A 18 6.20 13.56 3.89
CA TYR A 18 6.35 12.76 5.10
C TYR A 18 6.91 13.58 6.26
N ALA A 19 7.95 14.39 6.04
CA ALA A 19 8.49 15.27 7.06
C ALA A 19 7.47 16.31 7.56
N ALA A 20 6.71 16.91 6.65
CA ALA A 20 5.66 17.89 6.99
C ALA A 20 4.49 17.26 7.76
N LEU A 21 4.06 16.06 7.36
CA LEU A 21 2.97 15.36 8.05
C LEU A 21 3.41 14.88 9.43
N THR A 22 4.61 14.33 9.55
CA THR A 22 5.11 13.78 10.82
C THR A 22 5.47 14.85 11.84
N SER A 23 5.89 16.06 11.42
CA SER A 23 6.08 17.18 12.35
C SER A 23 4.77 17.60 13.02
N GLY A 24 3.65 17.49 12.29
CA GLY A 24 2.32 17.79 12.80
C GLY A 24 1.66 16.63 13.52
N TRP A 25 1.62 15.42 12.94
CA TRP A 25 0.78 14.29 13.38
C TRP A 25 1.55 13.00 13.69
N GLY A 26 2.88 13.05 13.67
CA GLY A 26 3.73 11.91 13.95
C GLY A 26 3.76 11.50 15.43
N PRO A 27 4.41 10.37 15.75
CA PRO A 27 4.57 9.92 17.13
C PRO A 27 5.29 11.00 17.97
N GLY A 28 4.66 11.45 19.05
CA GLY A 28 5.24 12.44 19.97
C GLY A 28 5.00 13.90 19.60
N SER A 29 4.25 14.22 18.54
CA SER A 29 4.00 15.61 18.12
C SER A 29 2.99 16.38 19.00
N GLY A 30 2.46 15.78 20.06
CA GLY A 30 1.49 16.45 20.97
C GLY A 30 0.15 16.81 20.32
N SER A 31 -0.13 16.32 19.11
CA SER A 31 -1.20 16.75 18.20
C SER A 31 -2.63 16.32 18.56
N GLY A 32 -2.85 15.95 19.81
CA GLY A 32 -4.17 15.63 20.33
C GLY A 32 -4.86 14.47 19.59
N PRO A 33 -6.21 14.45 19.59
CA PRO A 33 -7.00 13.33 19.05
C PRO A 33 -6.77 13.05 17.56
N VAL A 34 -6.41 14.07 16.77
CA VAL A 34 -6.22 13.92 15.31
C VAL A 34 -4.95 13.14 15.01
N GLY A 35 -3.83 13.49 15.65
CA GLY A 35 -2.59 12.73 15.50
C GLY A 35 -2.74 11.30 16.00
N ALA A 36 -3.48 11.07 17.07
CA ALA A 36 -3.71 9.72 17.60
C ALA A 36 -4.31 8.75 16.56
N ARG A 37 -5.16 9.24 15.63
CA ARG A 37 -5.76 8.42 14.56
C ARG A 37 -4.74 7.93 13.53
N TRP A 38 -3.65 8.67 13.35
CA TRP A 38 -2.56 8.34 12.43
C TRP A 38 -1.47 7.48 13.04
N ASN A 39 -1.61 7.10 14.32
CA ASN A 39 -0.63 6.31 15.04
C ASN A 39 -1.24 4.98 15.47
N ARG A 40 -0.49 3.89 15.29
CA ARG A 40 -0.85 2.54 15.71
C ARG A 40 0.27 1.94 16.55
N VAL A 41 -0.04 0.85 17.24
CA VAL A 41 0.96 0.02 17.94
C VAL A 41 1.26 -1.18 17.06
N ASN A 42 2.54 -1.41 16.76
CA ASN A 42 2.97 -2.54 15.96
C ASN A 42 3.04 -3.84 16.77
N PHE A 43 3.40 -4.95 16.13
CA PHE A 43 3.53 -6.27 16.77
C PHE A 43 4.61 -6.34 17.87
N ARG A 44 5.49 -5.33 17.97
CA ARG A 44 6.51 -5.19 19.03
C ARG A 44 6.07 -4.27 20.16
N GLY A 45 4.86 -3.70 20.12
CA GLY A 45 4.44 -2.70 21.10
C GLY A 45 4.96 -1.29 20.85
N GLU A 46 5.67 -1.05 19.74
CA GLU A 46 6.19 0.27 19.38
C GLU A 46 5.15 1.09 18.60
N ARG A 47 5.17 2.42 18.77
CA ARG A 47 4.29 3.33 18.01
C ARG A 47 4.81 3.52 16.59
N VAL A 48 3.93 3.31 15.62
CA VAL A 48 4.17 3.50 14.18
C VAL A 48 3.13 4.42 13.60
N THR A 49 3.51 5.23 12.60
CA THR A 49 2.58 6.16 11.94
C THR A 49 2.11 5.65 10.57
N LEU A 50 0.84 5.91 10.24
CA LEU A 50 0.27 5.64 8.90
C LEU A 50 0.49 6.78 7.91
N LEU A 51 1.21 7.83 8.30
CA LEU A 51 1.43 9.02 7.46
C LEU A 51 2.33 8.76 6.24
N GLU A 52 3.06 7.64 6.22
CA GLU A 52 3.82 7.21 5.04
C GLU A 52 2.92 6.99 3.82
N GLY A 53 1.73 6.40 4.00
CA GLY A 53 0.80 6.17 2.90
C GLY A 53 0.36 7.44 2.17
N PRO A 54 -0.25 8.43 2.85
CA PRO A 54 -0.59 9.72 2.27
C PRO A 54 0.63 10.47 1.71
N ALA A 55 1.79 10.41 2.39
CA ALA A 55 3.01 11.05 1.90
C ALA A 55 3.49 10.43 0.58
N LEU A 56 3.49 9.10 0.49
CA LEU A 56 3.85 8.37 -0.72
C LEU A 56 2.90 8.74 -1.86
N ALA A 57 1.59 8.68 -1.63
CA ALA A 57 0.59 8.99 -2.65
C ALA A 57 0.70 10.43 -3.15
N ALA A 58 0.86 11.40 -2.24
CA ALA A 58 1.04 12.81 -2.60
C ALA A 58 2.34 13.03 -3.39
N GLY A 59 3.44 12.41 -2.97
CA GLY A 59 4.72 12.47 -3.68
C GLY A 59 4.65 11.85 -5.06
N ALA A 60 4.07 10.66 -5.18
CA ALA A 60 3.91 9.94 -6.43
C ALA A 60 3.00 10.68 -7.42
N CYS A 61 1.88 11.26 -6.96
CA CYS A 61 1.02 12.12 -7.76
C CYS A 61 1.75 13.38 -8.22
N THR A 62 2.51 14.04 -7.34
CA THR A 62 3.32 15.22 -7.69
C THR A 62 4.36 14.88 -8.75
N GLY A 63 5.11 13.78 -8.56
CA GLY A 63 6.06 13.30 -9.55
C GLY A 63 5.41 12.94 -10.89
N THR A 64 4.18 12.42 -10.87
CA THR A 64 3.40 12.12 -12.08
C THR A 64 2.97 13.40 -12.80
N VAL A 65 2.46 14.39 -12.08
CA VAL A 65 2.05 15.70 -12.63
C VAL A 65 3.23 16.45 -13.23
N LEU A 66 4.42 16.29 -12.67
CA LEU A 66 5.64 16.97 -13.12
C LEU A 66 6.52 16.11 -14.07
N SER A 67 6.17 14.84 -14.30
CA SER A 67 6.95 13.91 -15.13
C SER A 67 7.08 14.39 -16.58
N PRO A 68 8.26 14.70 -17.12
CA PRO A 68 8.38 15.27 -18.46
C PRO A 68 7.91 14.32 -19.57
N GLY A 69 7.11 14.82 -20.50
CA GLY A 69 6.67 14.07 -21.68
C GLY A 69 5.61 12.99 -21.44
N LEU A 70 5.02 12.92 -20.24
CA LEU A 70 3.87 12.05 -19.98
C LEU A 70 2.60 12.70 -20.57
N PRO A 71 1.85 12.01 -21.47
CA PRO A 71 0.59 12.49 -22.01
C PRO A 71 -0.44 12.83 -20.93
N VAL A 72 -1.26 13.85 -21.18
CA VAL A 72 -2.24 14.36 -20.20
C VAL A 72 -3.22 13.29 -19.73
N ASN A 73 -3.69 12.43 -20.63
CA ASN A 73 -4.60 11.34 -20.29
C ASN A 73 -3.96 10.32 -19.34
N LEU A 74 -2.67 10.00 -19.54
CA LEU A 74 -1.92 9.10 -18.65
C LEU A 74 -1.60 9.75 -17.31
N ARG A 75 -1.33 11.07 -17.27
CA ARG A 75 -1.22 11.81 -16.00
C ARG A 75 -2.52 11.73 -15.21
N MET A 76 -3.64 12.08 -15.85
CA MET A 76 -4.96 12.06 -15.22
C MET A 76 -5.32 10.65 -14.74
N ALA A 77 -5.13 9.63 -15.59
CA ALA A 77 -5.39 8.25 -15.21
C ALA A 77 -4.60 7.83 -13.97
N THR A 78 -3.30 8.13 -13.96
CA THR A 78 -2.40 7.74 -12.87
C THR A 78 -2.70 8.49 -11.57
N VAL A 79 -2.98 9.79 -11.64
CA VAL A 79 -3.36 10.61 -10.47
C VAL A 79 -4.74 10.22 -9.93
N LEU A 80 -5.72 9.97 -10.81
CA LEU A 80 -7.05 9.52 -10.39
C LEU A 80 -7.01 8.15 -9.73
N ALA A 81 -6.29 7.19 -10.33
CA ALA A 81 -6.14 5.85 -9.77
C ALA A 81 -5.38 5.89 -8.44
N GLY A 82 -4.18 6.49 -8.43
CA GLY A 82 -3.32 6.54 -7.24
C GLY A 82 -3.89 7.40 -6.12
N GLY A 83 -4.27 8.65 -6.42
CA GLY A 83 -4.84 9.58 -5.44
C GLY A 83 -6.22 9.14 -4.94
N GLY A 84 -7.06 8.61 -5.83
CA GLY A 84 -8.35 8.04 -5.45
C GLY A 84 -8.18 6.83 -4.53
N ALA A 85 -7.30 5.88 -4.90
CA ALA A 85 -7.01 4.73 -4.06
C ALA A 85 -6.42 5.12 -2.69
N ALA A 86 -5.54 6.14 -2.66
CA ALA A 86 -5.02 6.69 -1.42
C ALA A 86 -6.12 7.29 -0.54
N ALA A 87 -7.04 8.07 -1.10
CA ALA A 87 -8.12 8.70 -0.35
C ALA A 87 -9.04 7.67 0.29
N PHE A 88 -9.46 6.65 -0.47
CA PHE A 88 -10.32 5.58 0.04
C PHE A 88 -9.58 4.64 1.00
N GLY A 89 -8.30 4.39 0.77
CA GLY A 89 -7.45 3.65 1.70
C GLY A 89 -7.24 4.39 3.02
N ALA A 90 -6.97 5.69 2.98
CA ALA A 90 -6.85 6.55 4.17
C ALA A 90 -8.17 6.62 4.94
N TYR A 91 -9.30 6.69 4.24
CA TYR A 91 -10.61 6.66 4.88
C TYR A 91 -10.82 5.37 5.68
N ASP A 92 -10.46 4.21 5.11
CA ASP A 92 -10.52 2.92 5.79
C ASP A 92 -9.53 2.83 6.96
N ASP A 93 -8.31 3.31 6.79
CA ASP A 93 -7.28 3.35 7.83
C ASP A 93 -7.69 4.14 9.07
N LEU A 94 -8.42 5.25 8.87
CA LEU A 94 -8.81 6.18 9.92
C LEU A 94 -10.18 5.88 10.54
N SER A 95 -11.03 5.13 9.84
CA SER A 95 -12.44 4.95 10.19
C SER A 95 -12.82 3.48 10.41
N GLY A 96 -11.96 2.54 10.03
CA GLY A 96 -12.21 1.11 10.18
C GLY A 96 -12.28 0.68 11.64
N THR A 97 -13.41 0.10 12.04
CA THR A 97 -13.55 -0.58 13.33
C THR A 97 -13.13 -2.04 13.19
N ALA A 98 -12.43 -2.60 14.18
CA ALA A 98 -11.82 -3.93 14.11
C ALA A 98 -12.78 -5.12 13.91
N GLY A 99 -14.10 -4.88 13.89
CA GLY A 99 -15.15 -5.90 14.00
C GLY A 99 -15.59 -6.60 12.71
N SER A 100 -15.18 -6.15 11.52
CA SER A 100 -15.55 -6.82 10.26
C SER A 100 -14.38 -6.88 9.28
N ARG A 101 -13.58 -7.95 9.36
CA ARG A 101 -12.51 -8.23 8.39
C ARG A 101 -12.93 -9.35 7.45
N GLY A 102 -12.59 -9.24 6.18
CA GLY A 102 -12.75 -10.28 5.16
C GLY A 102 -14.03 -10.15 4.32
N PHE A 103 -14.01 -10.77 3.14
CA PHE A 103 -15.04 -10.62 2.10
C PHE A 103 -16.44 -11.04 2.59
N ARG A 104 -16.53 -12.13 3.37
CA ARG A 104 -17.76 -12.61 3.99
C ARG A 104 -18.33 -11.64 5.04
N GLY A 105 -17.46 -10.96 5.79
CA GLY A 105 -17.87 -9.97 6.79
C GLY A 105 -18.49 -8.74 6.13
N HIS A 106 -17.87 -8.25 5.05
CA HIS A 106 -18.39 -7.11 4.29
C HIS A 106 -19.68 -7.43 3.54
N LEU A 107 -19.78 -8.60 2.89
CA LEU A 107 -21.02 -9.02 2.22
C LEU A 107 -22.17 -9.23 3.21
N GLY A 108 -21.89 -9.77 4.41
CA GLY A 108 -22.88 -9.89 5.47
C GLY A 108 -23.35 -8.54 6.00
N ALA A 109 -22.45 -7.56 6.15
CA ALA A 109 -22.79 -6.19 6.55
C ALA A 109 -23.61 -5.47 5.47
N LEU A 110 -23.21 -5.58 4.20
CA LEU A 110 -23.96 -5.06 3.05
C LEU A 110 -25.37 -5.67 2.95
N ALA A 111 -25.52 -6.97 3.20
CA ALA A 111 -26.82 -7.64 3.24
C ALA A 111 -27.73 -7.13 4.37
N ARG A 112 -27.15 -6.51 5.41
CA ARG A 112 -27.88 -5.81 6.49
C ARG A 112 -28.03 -4.30 6.25
N GLY A 113 -27.61 -3.80 5.08
CA GLY A 113 -27.65 -2.37 4.75
C GLY A 113 -26.54 -1.52 5.41
N GLU A 114 -25.54 -2.16 6.03
CA GLU A 114 -24.42 -1.48 6.68
C GLU A 114 -23.30 -1.18 5.68
N VAL A 115 -23.13 0.10 5.33
CA VAL A 115 -22.00 0.55 4.51
C VAL A 115 -20.75 0.59 5.38
N THR A 116 -19.95 -0.48 5.32
CA THR A 116 -18.63 -0.52 5.98
C THR A 116 -17.61 0.36 5.26
N THR A 117 -16.59 0.81 5.99
CA THR A 117 -15.46 1.55 5.40
C THR A 117 -14.73 0.72 4.33
N GLY A 118 -14.65 -0.60 4.54
CA GLY A 118 -14.14 -1.54 3.55
C GLY A 118 -14.99 -1.60 2.27
N ALA A 119 -16.32 -1.52 2.37
CA ALA A 119 -17.20 -1.44 1.20
C ALA A 119 -17.01 -0.12 0.44
N ALA A 120 -16.91 1.00 1.15
CA ALA A 120 -16.59 2.30 0.56
C ALA A 120 -15.23 2.28 -0.15
N LYS A 121 -14.24 1.60 0.45
CA LYS A 121 -12.91 1.41 -0.16
C LYS A 121 -12.97 0.63 -1.46
N ILE A 122 -13.64 -0.52 -1.47
CA ILE A 122 -13.77 -1.37 -2.66
C ILE A 122 -14.48 -0.61 -3.79
N LEU A 123 -15.62 0.01 -3.50
CA LEU A 123 -16.39 0.77 -4.49
C LEU A 123 -15.61 1.99 -5.01
N GLY A 124 -14.96 2.72 -4.09
CA GLY A 124 -14.17 3.89 -4.40
C GLY A 124 -12.96 3.60 -5.28
N ILE A 125 -12.15 2.60 -4.90
CA ILE A 125 -11.01 2.12 -5.70
C ILE A 125 -11.49 1.58 -7.05
N GLY A 126 -12.60 0.83 -7.07
CA GLY A 126 -13.19 0.34 -8.32
C GLY A 126 -13.60 1.46 -9.26
N ALA A 127 -14.27 2.49 -8.74
CA ALA A 127 -14.73 3.64 -9.52
C ALA A 127 -13.57 4.48 -10.06
N THR A 128 -12.56 4.78 -9.24
CA THR A 128 -11.38 5.55 -9.68
C THR A 128 -10.54 4.77 -10.68
N SER A 129 -10.44 3.45 -10.51
CA SER A 129 -9.79 2.54 -11.48
C SER A 129 -10.53 2.50 -12.81
N ALA A 130 -11.87 2.47 -12.79
CA ALA A 130 -12.68 2.51 -14.01
C ALA A 130 -12.54 3.84 -14.75
N ALA A 131 -12.59 4.96 -14.03
CA ALA A 131 -12.35 6.28 -14.60
C ALA A 131 -10.94 6.39 -15.22
N ALA A 132 -9.92 5.87 -14.53
CA ALA A 132 -8.56 5.80 -15.07
C ALA A 132 -8.48 4.91 -16.31
N ALA A 133 -9.14 3.76 -16.33
CA ALA A 133 -9.17 2.85 -17.46
C ALA A 133 -9.80 3.48 -18.73
N VAL A 134 -10.85 4.28 -18.59
CA VAL A 134 -11.47 5.04 -19.69
C VAL A 134 -10.50 6.07 -20.29
N ALA A 135 -9.62 6.65 -19.49
CA ALA A 135 -8.59 7.57 -19.97
C ALA A 135 -7.43 6.87 -20.71
N VAL A 136 -7.29 5.56 -20.55
CA VAL A 136 -6.21 4.74 -21.14
C VAL A 136 -6.69 3.95 -22.36
N ALA A 137 -7.96 3.54 -22.42
CA ALA A 137 -8.50 2.69 -23.47
C ALA A 137 -9.85 3.16 -24.02
N ARG A 138 -10.15 2.81 -25.28
CA ARG A 138 -11.42 3.14 -25.95
C ARG A 138 -12.38 1.95 -26.06
N ALA A 139 -11.85 0.74 -26.28
CA ALA A 139 -12.69 -0.44 -26.44
C ALA A 139 -13.29 -0.86 -25.08
N PRO A 140 -14.61 -1.14 -24.98
CA PRO A 140 -15.25 -1.47 -23.70
C PRO A 140 -14.60 -2.65 -22.97
N VAL A 141 -14.18 -3.68 -23.71
CA VAL A 141 -13.48 -4.84 -23.14
C VAL A 141 -12.14 -4.44 -22.52
N ASP A 142 -11.39 -3.56 -23.17
CA ASP A 142 -10.12 -3.07 -22.61
C ASP A 142 -10.33 -2.19 -21.39
N VAL A 143 -11.40 -1.39 -21.38
CA VAL A 143 -11.78 -0.60 -20.20
C VAL A 143 -12.08 -1.54 -19.03
N LEU A 144 -12.87 -2.60 -19.24
CA LEU A 144 -13.20 -3.58 -18.19
C LEU A 144 -11.94 -4.28 -17.66
N VAL A 145 -11.09 -4.81 -18.56
CA VAL A 145 -9.83 -5.48 -18.18
C VAL A 145 -8.90 -4.53 -17.44
N ASN A 146 -8.75 -3.29 -17.92
CA ASN A 146 -7.89 -2.30 -17.27
C ASN A 146 -8.45 -1.89 -15.91
N SER A 147 -9.77 -1.72 -15.79
CA SER A 147 -10.42 -1.38 -14.52
C SER A 147 -10.14 -2.46 -13.47
N ALA A 148 -10.35 -3.73 -13.84
CA ALA A 148 -10.10 -4.87 -12.97
C ALA A 148 -8.61 -5.02 -12.64
N LEU A 149 -7.71 -4.79 -13.61
CA LEU A 149 -6.27 -4.86 -13.39
C LEU A 149 -5.78 -3.76 -12.44
N ILE A 150 -6.23 -2.51 -12.61
CA ILE A 150 -5.84 -1.39 -11.76
C ILE A 150 -6.35 -1.59 -10.33
N ALA A 151 -7.66 -1.88 -10.17
CA ALA A 151 -8.26 -2.11 -8.86
C ALA A 151 -7.69 -3.37 -8.17
N GLY A 152 -7.50 -4.44 -8.93
CA GLY A 152 -6.92 -5.68 -8.46
C GLY A 152 -5.46 -5.51 -8.05
N SER A 153 -4.67 -4.70 -8.77
CA SER A 153 -3.28 -4.41 -8.40
C SER A 153 -3.21 -3.61 -7.10
N ALA A 154 -4.12 -2.64 -6.90
CA ALA A 154 -4.26 -1.92 -5.63
C ALA A 154 -4.53 -2.88 -4.47
N ASN A 155 -5.58 -3.71 -4.60
CA ASN A 155 -5.95 -4.70 -3.59
C ASN A 155 -4.82 -5.70 -3.32
N LEU A 156 -4.19 -6.25 -4.37
CA LEU A 156 -3.12 -7.23 -4.22
C LEU A 156 -1.94 -6.67 -3.43
N LEU A 157 -1.55 -5.42 -3.69
CA LEU A 157 -0.41 -4.83 -2.99
C LEU A 157 -0.74 -4.54 -1.53
N ASN A 158 -1.99 -4.21 -1.23
CA ASN A 158 -2.51 -4.13 0.14
C ASN A 158 -2.42 -5.47 0.89
N LEU A 159 -2.66 -6.61 0.22
CA LEU A 159 -2.50 -7.94 0.83
C LEU A 159 -1.05 -8.25 1.25
N PHE A 160 -0.07 -7.56 0.66
CA PHE A 160 1.32 -7.67 1.05
C PHE A 160 1.71 -6.69 2.18
N ASP A 161 0.87 -5.72 2.55
CA ASP A 161 1.19 -4.73 3.60
C ASP A 161 0.92 -5.24 5.02
N LEU A 162 1.41 -6.44 5.32
CA LEU A 162 1.24 -7.10 6.61
C LEU A 162 2.51 -7.11 7.46
N ARG A 163 3.65 -6.73 6.87
CA ARG A 163 4.94 -6.69 7.55
C ARG A 163 5.79 -5.53 7.02
N PRO A 164 6.68 -4.97 7.85
CA PRO A 164 7.49 -3.80 7.51
C PRO A 164 8.18 -3.92 6.14
N GLY A 165 7.95 -2.98 5.25
CA GLY A 165 8.57 -2.85 3.93
C GLY A 165 8.17 -3.92 2.92
N ARG A 166 7.27 -4.86 3.23
CA ARG A 166 6.95 -5.97 2.32
C ARG A 166 6.26 -5.46 1.05
N ALA A 167 5.16 -4.71 1.18
CA ALA A 167 4.42 -4.18 0.05
C ALA A 167 5.33 -3.33 -0.85
N THR A 168 6.13 -2.45 -0.25
CA THR A 168 7.10 -1.61 -0.95
C THR A 168 8.15 -2.43 -1.71
N LYS A 169 8.72 -3.48 -1.12
CA LYS A 169 9.66 -4.38 -1.83
C LYS A 169 8.99 -5.09 -3.01
N VAL A 170 7.79 -5.62 -2.81
CA VAL A 170 7.02 -6.27 -3.88
C VAL A 170 6.79 -5.28 -5.02
N ALA A 171 6.37 -4.05 -4.71
CA ALA A 171 6.19 -2.99 -5.68
C ALA A 171 7.46 -2.67 -6.46
N LEU A 172 8.59 -2.51 -5.76
CA LEU A 172 9.89 -2.21 -6.36
C LEU A 172 10.36 -3.34 -7.29
N LEU A 173 10.21 -4.60 -6.88
CA LEU A 173 10.62 -5.75 -7.67
C LEU A 173 9.74 -5.97 -8.90
N VAL A 174 8.42 -5.93 -8.73
CA VAL A 174 7.45 -6.14 -9.82
C VAL A 174 7.42 -4.94 -10.76
N GLY A 175 7.61 -3.73 -10.23
CA GLY A 175 7.60 -2.49 -11.00
C GLY A 175 8.94 -2.16 -11.69
N ALA A 176 10.07 -2.70 -11.24
CA ALA A 176 11.39 -2.41 -11.81
C ALA A 176 11.47 -2.63 -13.34
N PRO A 177 10.94 -3.73 -13.93
CA PRO A 177 10.94 -3.91 -15.37
C PRO A 177 10.23 -2.79 -16.14
N ALA A 178 9.18 -2.18 -15.55
CA ALA A 178 8.44 -1.09 -16.17
C ALA A 178 9.32 0.16 -16.37
N LEU A 179 10.35 0.37 -15.54
CA LEU A 179 11.25 1.53 -15.64
C LEU A 179 12.03 1.58 -16.95
N ALA A 180 12.30 0.42 -17.56
CA ALA A 180 12.97 0.32 -18.85
C ALA A 180 12.02 0.51 -20.04
N HIS A 181 10.70 0.43 -19.82
CA HIS A 181 9.72 0.53 -20.89
C HIS A 181 9.41 2.00 -21.22
N PRO A 182 9.38 2.41 -22.51
CA PRO A 182 9.21 3.83 -22.89
C PRO A 182 7.86 4.43 -22.45
N VAL A 183 6.79 3.63 -22.45
CA VAL A 183 5.46 4.04 -21.97
C VAL A 183 5.30 3.84 -20.46
N ALA A 184 5.58 2.64 -19.93
CA ALA A 184 5.37 2.34 -18.52
C ALA A 184 6.33 3.09 -17.58
N GLY A 185 7.57 3.36 -18.02
CA GLY A 185 8.61 3.95 -17.18
C GLY A 185 8.20 5.32 -16.64
N PRO A 186 7.83 6.30 -17.48
CA PRO A 186 7.34 7.60 -17.02
C PRO A 186 6.10 7.57 -16.12
N ILE A 187 5.30 6.49 -16.17
CA ILE A 187 4.10 6.28 -15.33
C ILE A 187 4.47 5.68 -13.97
N ALA A 188 5.28 4.60 -13.97
CA ALA A 188 5.63 3.85 -12.76
C ALA A 188 6.70 4.56 -11.93
N ALA A 189 7.62 5.28 -12.57
CA ALA A 189 8.80 5.84 -11.92
C ALA A 189 8.49 6.79 -10.74
N PRO A 190 7.52 7.72 -10.81
CA PRO A 190 7.15 8.55 -9.66
C PRO A 190 6.75 7.73 -8.42
N ALA A 191 5.93 6.69 -8.61
CA ALA A 191 5.46 5.84 -7.52
C ALA A 191 6.60 5.00 -6.94
N LEU A 192 7.43 4.40 -7.79
CA LEU A 192 8.58 3.61 -7.36
C LEU A 192 9.67 4.47 -6.70
N GLY A 193 9.86 5.72 -7.16
CA GLY A 193 10.77 6.68 -6.54
C GLY A 193 10.29 7.11 -5.15
N ALA A 194 9.00 7.44 -5.01
CA ALA A 194 8.39 7.73 -3.72
C ALA A 194 8.51 6.54 -2.74
N ALA A 195 8.20 5.33 -3.23
CA ALA A 195 8.29 4.10 -2.46
C ALA A 195 9.73 3.79 -2.00
N ALA A 196 10.72 3.92 -2.89
CA ALA A 196 12.12 3.72 -2.54
C ALA A 196 12.62 4.75 -1.50
N ALA A 197 12.15 6.00 -1.59
CA ALA A 197 12.58 7.06 -0.67
C ALA A 197 12.00 6.89 0.75
N LEU A 198 10.80 6.33 0.87
CA LEU A 198 10.14 6.12 2.17
C LEU A 198 10.41 4.73 2.77
N LEU A 199 10.86 3.76 1.98
CA LEU A 199 11.22 2.41 2.43
C LEU A 199 12.06 2.35 3.73
N PRO A 200 13.05 3.22 3.99
CA PRO A 200 13.79 3.20 5.26
C PRO A 200 12.94 3.52 6.51
N GLU A 201 11.83 4.24 6.38
CA GLU A 201 10.90 4.54 7.46
C GLU A 201 10.05 3.32 7.81
N ASP A 202 9.53 2.64 6.78
CA ASP A 202 8.78 1.39 6.90
C ASP A 202 9.68 0.26 7.48
N LEU A 203 10.85 0.03 6.89
CA LEU A 203 11.82 -0.98 7.37
C LEU A 203 12.32 -0.69 8.78
N GLY A 204 12.40 0.59 9.15
CA GLY A 204 12.74 1.05 10.49
C GLY A 204 11.61 0.89 11.51
N GLU A 205 10.45 0.38 11.08
CA GLU A 205 9.24 0.28 11.89
C GLU A 205 8.87 1.63 12.52
N ARG A 206 9.09 2.75 11.80
CA ARG A 206 8.69 4.10 12.23
C ARG A 206 7.36 4.50 11.62
N ALA A 207 7.13 4.05 10.40
CA ALA A 207 5.88 4.22 9.69
C ALA A 207 5.42 2.89 9.09
N MET A 208 4.18 2.90 8.62
CA MET A 208 3.59 1.83 7.83
C MET A 208 2.90 2.46 6.63
N LEU A 209 2.98 1.77 5.51
CA LEU A 209 2.39 2.22 4.26
C LEU A 209 0.85 2.35 4.37
N GLY A 210 0.22 1.39 5.04
CA GLY A 210 -1.22 1.35 5.26
C GLY A 210 -2.01 1.15 3.97
N ASP A 211 -3.32 1.09 4.11
CA ASP A 211 -4.25 0.96 3.01
C ASP A 211 -4.15 2.15 2.05
N SER A 212 -3.88 3.35 2.57
CA SER A 212 -3.64 4.53 1.74
C SER A 212 -2.48 4.34 0.75
N GLY A 213 -1.30 3.99 1.25
CA GLY A 213 -0.11 3.89 0.41
C GLY A 213 -0.09 2.64 -0.47
N ALA A 214 -0.50 1.50 0.07
CA ALA A 214 -0.41 0.22 -0.62
C ALA A 214 -1.37 0.18 -1.83
N ASN A 215 -2.61 0.64 -1.62
CA ASN A 215 -3.58 0.73 -2.71
C ASN A 215 -3.15 1.77 -3.76
N ALA A 216 -2.61 2.93 -3.35
CA ALA A 216 -2.12 3.94 -4.28
C ALA A 216 -0.98 3.41 -5.16
N LEU A 217 0.02 2.79 -4.54
CA LEU A 217 1.18 2.22 -5.23
C LEU A 217 0.75 1.12 -6.21
N GLY A 218 -0.15 0.24 -5.79
CA GLY A 218 -0.66 -0.85 -6.62
C GLY A 218 -1.50 -0.34 -7.79
N ALA A 219 -2.36 0.66 -7.56
CA ALA A 219 -3.16 1.29 -8.60
C ALA A 219 -2.27 1.96 -9.68
N MET A 220 -1.25 2.71 -9.27
CA MET A 220 -0.34 3.40 -10.21
C MET A 220 0.48 2.41 -11.04
N LEU A 221 0.95 1.30 -10.45
CA LEU A 221 1.59 0.21 -11.21
C LEU A 221 0.61 -0.49 -12.15
N GLY A 222 -0.65 -0.66 -11.71
CA GLY A 222 -1.73 -1.15 -12.56
C GLY A 222 -1.99 -0.28 -13.78
N VAL A 223 -1.94 1.07 -13.63
CA VAL A 223 -2.06 2.00 -14.76
C VAL A 223 -0.87 1.86 -15.71
N ALA A 224 0.35 1.72 -15.19
CA ALA A 224 1.54 1.51 -16.01
C ALA A 224 1.43 0.22 -16.85
N ALA A 225 0.95 -0.88 -16.27
CA ALA A 225 0.68 -2.13 -16.97
C ALA A 225 -0.45 -1.98 -18.01
N ALA A 226 -1.57 -1.35 -17.62
CA ALA A 226 -2.72 -1.11 -18.48
C ALA A 226 -2.39 -0.30 -19.74
N ALA A 227 -1.48 0.68 -19.63
CA ALA A 227 -1.10 1.58 -20.71
C ALA A 227 0.00 1.04 -21.64
N SER A 228 0.77 0.04 -21.20
CA SER A 228 1.97 -0.41 -21.93
C SER A 228 1.89 -1.83 -22.46
N LEU A 229 1.08 -2.70 -21.87
CA LEU A 229 1.08 -4.11 -22.20
C LEU A 229 0.03 -4.48 -23.26
N PRO A 230 0.36 -5.46 -24.14
CA PRO A 230 -0.64 -6.03 -25.03
C PRO A 230 -1.75 -6.70 -24.21
N ARG A 231 -2.94 -6.84 -24.81
CA ARG A 231 -4.14 -7.37 -24.11
C ARG A 231 -3.89 -8.75 -23.48
N SER A 232 -3.18 -9.64 -24.16
CA SER A 232 -2.85 -10.97 -23.65
C SER A 232 -2.03 -10.91 -22.35
N ALA A 233 -1.02 -10.04 -22.29
CA ALA A 233 -0.23 -9.83 -21.09
C ALA A 233 -1.04 -9.19 -19.96
N ARG A 234 -1.94 -8.24 -20.27
CA ARG A 234 -2.87 -7.66 -19.28
C ARG A 234 -3.82 -8.72 -18.70
N LEU A 235 -4.34 -9.61 -19.53
CA LEU A 235 -5.18 -10.73 -19.08
C LEU A 235 -4.39 -11.72 -18.23
N GLY A 236 -3.14 -12.03 -18.60
CA GLY A 236 -2.26 -12.88 -17.80
C GLY A 236 -1.96 -12.29 -16.41
N LEU A 237 -1.65 -10.99 -16.35
CA LEU A 237 -1.46 -10.28 -15.07
C LEU A 237 -2.74 -10.26 -14.25
N LEU A 238 -3.89 -9.95 -14.87
CA LEU A 238 -5.18 -9.94 -14.19
C LEU A 238 -5.51 -11.34 -13.64
N ALA A 239 -5.28 -12.41 -14.40
CA ALA A 239 -5.45 -13.77 -13.93
C ALA A 239 -4.56 -14.08 -12.72
N GLY A 240 -3.30 -13.65 -12.74
CA GLY A 240 -2.39 -13.78 -11.60
C GLY A 240 -2.86 -13.00 -10.37
N VAL A 241 -3.33 -11.76 -10.56
CA VAL A 241 -3.90 -10.91 -9.50
C VAL A 241 -5.13 -11.56 -8.87
N VAL A 242 -6.05 -12.06 -9.70
CA VAL A 242 -7.27 -12.76 -9.24
C VAL A 242 -6.89 -14.05 -8.51
N ALA A 243 -5.97 -14.84 -9.05
CA ALA A 243 -5.53 -16.09 -8.42
C ALA A 243 -4.88 -15.85 -7.06
N LEU A 244 -4.00 -14.85 -6.94
CA LEU A 244 -3.38 -14.47 -5.67
C LEU A 244 -4.44 -13.93 -4.68
N THR A 245 -5.33 -13.06 -5.12
CA THR A 245 -6.41 -12.53 -4.27
C THR A 245 -7.32 -13.66 -3.77
N ALA A 246 -7.68 -14.61 -4.62
CA ALA A 246 -8.45 -15.78 -4.21
C ALA A 246 -7.65 -16.68 -3.25
N ALA A 247 -6.36 -16.91 -3.52
CA ALA A 247 -5.49 -17.70 -2.67
C ALA A 247 -5.32 -17.08 -1.26
N SER A 248 -5.34 -15.76 -1.13
CA SER A 248 -5.18 -15.10 0.19
C SER A 248 -6.31 -15.38 1.18
N GLU A 249 -7.49 -15.81 0.70
CA GLU A 249 -8.61 -16.21 1.56
C GLU A 249 -8.36 -17.57 2.25
N PHE A 250 -7.51 -18.40 1.66
CA PHE A 250 -7.24 -19.77 2.14
C PHE A 250 -5.81 -19.96 2.63
N VAL A 251 -4.88 -19.14 2.13
CA VAL A 251 -3.44 -19.30 2.36
C VAL A 251 -2.87 -17.99 2.89
N SER A 252 -2.21 -18.07 4.05
CA SER A 252 -1.46 -16.94 4.58
C SER A 252 -0.17 -16.72 3.77
N PHE A 253 -0.14 -15.66 2.98
CA PHE A 253 1.08 -15.23 2.27
C PHE A 253 2.25 -15.03 3.22
N THR A 254 1.98 -14.51 4.42
CA THR A 254 2.99 -14.39 5.47
C THR A 254 3.62 -15.73 5.82
N ARG A 255 2.81 -16.78 5.96
CA ARG A 255 3.29 -18.14 6.26
C ARG A 255 4.10 -18.71 5.10
N VAL A 256 3.58 -18.63 3.88
CA VAL A 256 4.26 -19.13 2.66
C VAL A 256 5.62 -18.46 2.49
N ILE A 257 5.69 -17.13 2.66
CA ILE A 257 6.94 -16.37 2.58
C ILE A 257 7.93 -16.82 3.67
N ALA A 258 7.46 -17.01 4.91
CA ALA A 258 8.31 -17.43 6.03
C ALA A 258 8.86 -18.87 5.88
N GLU A 259 8.08 -19.76 5.27
CA GLU A 259 8.46 -21.17 5.02
C GLU A 259 9.35 -21.34 3.78
N THR A 260 9.45 -20.33 2.91
CA THR A 260 10.23 -20.39 1.66
C THR A 260 11.55 -19.60 1.80
N PRO A 261 12.73 -20.24 1.95
CA PRO A 261 13.98 -19.57 2.32
C PRO A 261 14.39 -18.35 1.47
N PRO A 262 14.35 -18.37 0.12
CA PRO A 262 14.70 -17.18 -0.67
C PRO A 262 13.69 -16.03 -0.47
N LEU A 263 12.39 -16.34 -0.37
CA LEU A 263 11.36 -15.34 -0.12
C LEU A 263 11.48 -14.75 1.29
N ARG A 264 11.74 -15.58 2.30
CA ARG A 264 11.99 -15.13 3.67
C ARG A 264 13.17 -14.18 3.74
N ARG A 265 14.31 -14.54 3.13
CA ARG A 265 15.51 -13.68 3.11
C ARG A 265 15.21 -12.31 2.51
N LEU A 266 14.48 -12.28 1.39
CA LEU A 266 14.08 -11.04 0.74
C LEU A 266 13.09 -10.22 1.60
N ASP A 267 12.11 -10.88 2.21
CA ASP A 267 11.12 -10.26 3.08
C ASP A 267 11.76 -9.65 4.34
N GLU A 268 12.76 -10.31 4.92
CA GLU A 268 13.49 -9.88 6.12
C GLU A 268 14.59 -8.85 5.81
N LEU A 269 15.09 -8.79 4.56
CA LEU A 269 16.19 -7.91 4.17
C LEU A 269 15.95 -6.45 4.59
N GLY A 270 16.82 -5.89 5.42
CA GLY A 270 16.74 -4.50 5.86
C GLY A 270 15.73 -4.21 6.97
N ARG A 271 14.96 -5.21 7.44
CA ARG A 271 14.13 -5.05 8.65
C ARG A 271 14.99 -4.98 9.90
N ARG A 272 14.45 -4.37 10.95
CA ARG A 272 15.04 -4.45 12.29
C ARG A 272 15.15 -5.91 12.73
N SER A 273 16.34 -6.30 13.17
CA SER A 273 16.57 -7.59 13.80
C SER A 273 15.56 -7.77 14.93
N THR A 274 14.91 -8.93 15.00
CA THR A 274 14.28 -9.34 16.26
C THR A 274 15.35 -9.32 17.34
N PRO A 275 15.21 -8.52 18.41
CA PRO A 275 15.98 -8.79 19.60
C PRO A 275 15.60 -10.22 19.99
N PHE A 276 16.57 -11.13 20.00
CA PHE A 276 16.42 -12.28 20.88
C PHE A 276 16.11 -11.69 22.27
N PRO A 277 15.01 -12.04 22.94
CA PRO A 277 14.91 -11.69 24.34
C PRO A 277 16.07 -12.39 25.04
N ALA A 278 17.09 -11.62 25.41
CA ALA A 278 18.16 -12.09 26.26
C ALA A 278 17.52 -12.47 27.59
N GLY A 279 17.29 -13.76 27.78
CA GLY A 279 16.81 -14.35 29.02
C GLY A 279 15.41 -13.91 29.43
N HIS A 280 14.46 -14.84 29.39
CA HIS A 280 13.48 -14.87 30.47
C HIS A 280 14.27 -15.05 31.77
N ARG A 281 14.60 -13.94 32.46
CA ARG A 281 14.68 -13.99 33.92
C ARG A 281 13.26 -14.31 34.37
N PRO A 282 13.02 -15.44 35.06
CA PRO A 282 11.74 -15.62 35.73
C PRO A 282 11.51 -14.39 36.61
N LEU A 283 10.30 -13.84 36.59
CA LEU A 283 9.90 -12.83 37.58
C LEU A 283 10.17 -13.43 38.97
N PRO A 284 10.77 -12.67 39.90
CA PRO A 284 11.03 -13.17 41.24
C PRO A 284 9.71 -13.60 41.90
N ALA A 285 9.78 -14.71 42.66
CA ALA A 285 8.62 -15.44 43.16
C ALA A 285 7.77 -14.65 44.18
N ASP A 286 8.29 -13.52 44.64
CA ASP A 286 7.64 -12.56 45.54
C ASP A 286 6.49 -11.79 44.89
N LEU A 287 6.42 -11.72 43.56
CA LEU A 287 5.31 -11.10 42.81
C LEU A 287 4.16 -12.07 42.45
N LEU A 288 4.28 -13.36 42.77
CA LEU A 288 3.24 -14.38 42.54
C LEU A 288 2.43 -14.73 43.79
N ALA A 289 2.78 -14.18 44.95
CA ALA A 289 1.98 -14.33 46.16
C ALA A 289 0.83 -13.31 46.14
N ALA A 290 -0.37 -13.76 45.78
CA ALA A 290 -1.59 -13.01 46.05
C ALA A 290 -1.74 -12.79 47.56
N PRO A 291 -2.23 -11.63 48.02
CA PRO A 291 -2.53 -11.43 49.44
C PRO A 291 -3.63 -12.42 49.83
N SER A 292 -3.36 -13.20 50.88
CA SER A 292 -4.35 -14.03 51.55
C SER A 292 -5.53 -13.16 51.97
N ALA A 293 -6.69 -13.41 51.37
CA ALA A 293 -7.96 -12.96 51.92
C ALA A 293 -8.19 -13.67 53.26
N GLU A 294 -8.82 -12.94 54.18
CA GLU A 294 -9.19 -13.27 55.56
C GLU A 294 -9.56 -14.74 55.83
#